data_AF-A0A2G9V2A7-F1
#
_entry.id   AF-A0A2G9V2A7-F1
#
_cell.length_a   1.000
_cell.length_b   1.000
_cell.length_c   1.000
_cell.angle_alpha   90.00
_cell.angle_beta   90.00
_cell.angle_gamma   90.00
#
_symmetry.space_group_name_H-M   'P 1'
#
loop_
_entity.id
_entity.type
_entity.pdbx_description
1 polymer ?
#
loop_
_entity_poly.entity_id
_entity_poly.type
_entity_poly.pdbx_seq_one_letter_code
_entity_poly.pdbx_strand_id
1 'polypeptide(L)'
;MKACLLVESFAGQSFDGPKPKPHDVGLATVTALLRAVPPAVPGVVFLSGGQSEEEATLNLNAMNQLKIKKPWVLTFSYGRALQASCMAKWRGEDSNVKEAQAVLLQRAKANSMAALGKYSGDASGGGAASKSLFVANHAY
;
A
#
# COMPACT_ATOMS: atom_id res chain seq x y z
N MET A 1 -9.57 -5.22 26.55
CA MET A 1 -10.26 -4.32 25.60
C MET A 1 -9.87 -4.72 24.18
N LYS A 2 -10.84 -4.65 23.26
CA LYS A 2 -10.91 -5.38 21.98
C LYS A 2 -9.77 -5.03 21.01
N ALA A 3 -8.98 -6.02 20.60
CA ALA A 3 -7.99 -5.87 19.52
C ALA A 3 -8.73 -5.87 18.17
N CYS A 4 -9.19 -4.70 17.74
CA CYS A 4 -9.70 -4.49 16.39
C CYS A 4 -8.57 -3.90 15.53
N LEU A 5 -8.28 -4.49 14.38
CA LEU A 5 -7.44 -3.89 13.35
C LEU A 5 -8.35 -3.06 12.44
N LEU A 6 -8.01 -1.79 12.23
CA LEU A 6 -8.76 -0.95 11.31
C LEU A 6 -8.22 -1.14 9.89
N VAL A 7 -9.14 -1.41 8.97
CA VAL A 7 -8.87 -1.56 7.54
C VAL A 7 -9.33 -0.29 6.86
N GLU A 8 -8.39 0.54 6.40
CA GLU A 8 -8.70 1.88 5.90
C GLU A 8 -8.18 2.12 4.49
N SER A 9 -8.87 2.99 3.75
CA SER A 9 -8.39 3.52 2.48
C SER A 9 -7.50 4.75 2.70
N PHE A 10 -6.62 5.03 1.74
CA PHE A 10 -5.82 6.25 1.74
C PHE A 10 -6.67 7.48 1.45
N ALA A 11 -6.34 8.62 2.07
CA ALA A 11 -6.96 9.90 1.73
C ALA A 11 -6.67 10.27 0.26
N GLY A 12 -7.67 10.77 -0.47
CA GLY A 12 -7.52 11.20 -1.86
C GLY A 12 -7.63 10.10 -2.92
N GLN A 13 -8.01 8.87 -2.54
CA GLN A 13 -8.16 7.76 -3.48
C GLN A 13 -9.20 8.01 -4.59
N SER A 14 -10.22 8.82 -4.33
CA SER A 14 -11.27 9.21 -5.28
C SER A 14 -11.14 10.68 -5.71
N PHE A 15 -9.94 11.25 -5.66
CA PHE A 15 -9.74 12.64 -6.06
C PHE A 15 -9.68 12.77 -7.59
N ASP A 16 -10.65 13.48 -8.17
CA ASP A 16 -10.77 13.70 -9.62
C ASP A 16 -9.75 14.71 -10.19
N GLY A 17 -8.89 15.27 -9.33
CA GLY A 17 -7.84 16.21 -9.72
C GLY A 17 -6.48 15.56 -9.98
N PRO A 18 -5.41 16.37 -10.09
CA PRO A 18 -4.05 15.86 -10.25
C PRO A 18 -3.68 14.90 -9.12
N LYS A 19 -2.99 13.80 -9.45
CA LYS A 19 -2.59 12.81 -8.45
C LYS A 19 -1.82 13.47 -7.31
N PRO A 20 -2.28 13.33 -6.04
CA PRO A 20 -1.63 13.96 -4.91
C PRO A 20 -0.25 13.33 -4.66
N LYS A 21 0.68 14.13 -4.12
CA LYS A 21 2.01 13.62 -3.78
C LYS A 21 1.91 12.67 -2.58
N PRO A 22 2.77 11.64 -2.48
CA PRO A 22 2.71 10.69 -1.36
C PRO A 22 2.81 11.34 0.02
N HIS A 23 3.58 12.42 0.15
CA HIS A 23 3.66 13.19 1.39
C HIS A 23 2.30 13.79 1.80
N ASP A 24 1.57 14.37 0.85
CA ASP A 24 0.28 15.04 1.12
C ASP A 24 -0.80 14.01 1.47
N VAL A 25 -0.81 12.88 0.74
CA VAL A 25 -1.65 11.71 1.08
C VAL A 25 -1.33 11.24 2.49
N GLY A 26 -0.05 11.09 2.82
CA GLY A 26 0.37 10.60 4.12
C GLY A 26 -0.03 11.54 5.25
N LEU A 27 0.17 12.85 5.08
CA LEU A 27 -0.18 13.85 6.07
C LEU A 27 -1.69 13.92 6.30
N ALA A 28 -2.48 13.93 5.21
CA ALA A 28 -3.94 13.94 5.30
C ALA A 28 -4.47 12.68 5.99
N THR A 29 -3.93 11.51 5.65
CA THR A 29 -4.34 10.22 6.21
C THR A 29 -4.01 10.14 7.71
N VAL A 30 -2.78 10.45 8.11
CA VAL A 30 -2.39 10.43 9.53
C VAL A 30 -3.19 11.46 10.34
N THR A 31 -3.46 12.64 9.77
CA THR A 31 -4.29 13.67 10.41
C THR A 31 -5.71 13.18 10.65
N ALA A 32 -6.31 12.49 9.67
CA ALA A 32 -7.64 11.90 9.82
C ALA A 32 -7.66 10.83 10.91
N LEU A 33 -6.68 9.92 10.93
CA LEU A 33 -6.57 8.88 11.95
C LEU A 33 -6.41 9.48 13.36
N LEU A 34 -5.61 10.53 13.51
CA LEU A 34 -5.42 11.22 14.79
C LEU A 34 -6.72 11.85 15.34
N ARG A 35 -7.67 12.19 14.46
CA ARG A 35 -8.97 12.77 14.86
C ARG A 35 -10.03 11.72 15.16
N ALA A 36 -9.90 10.51 14.61
CA ALA A 36 -10.98 9.51 14.61
C ALA A 36 -10.64 8.23 15.38
N VAL A 37 -9.37 7.81 15.38
CA VAL A 37 -8.95 6.53 15.95
C VAL A 37 -8.44 6.74 17.38
N PRO A 38 -8.90 5.93 18.36
CA PRO A 38 -8.34 5.96 19.71
C PRO A 38 -6.96 5.28 19.79
N PRO A 39 -6.04 5.76 20.64
CA PRO A 39 -4.72 5.13 20.86
C PRO A 39 -4.76 3.66 21.34
N ALA A 40 -5.90 3.17 21.83
CA ALA A 40 -6.08 1.80 22.27
C ALA A 40 -6.09 0.77 21.13
N VAL A 41 -6.26 1.22 19.88
CA VAL A 41 -6.11 0.37 18.70
C VAL A 41 -4.62 -0.03 18.57
N PRO A 42 -4.27 -1.29 18.27
CA PRO A 42 -2.87 -1.69 18.16
C PRO A 42 -2.24 -1.29 16.81
N GLY A 43 -3.05 -1.23 15.74
CA GLY A 43 -2.56 -0.92 14.40
C GLY A 43 -3.67 -0.66 13.39
N VAL A 44 -3.29 0.03 12.33
CA VAL A 44 -4.11 0.32 11.15
C VAL A 44 -3.44 -0.34 9.95
N VAL A 45 -4.22 -1.14 9.22
CA VAL A 45 -3.78 -1.78 7.98
C VAL A 45 -4.46 -1.10 6.80
N PHE A 46 -3.68 -0.68 5.83
CA PHE A 46 -4.21 0.03 4.67
C PHE A 46 -4.57 -0.90 3.53
N LEU A 47 -5.68 -0.62 2.86
CA LEU A 47 -6.03 -1.22 1.58
C LEU A 47 -5.40 -0.43 0.43
N SER A 48 -4.85 -1.13 -0.56
CA SER A 48 -4.34 -0.46 -1.76
C SER A 48 -5.46 0.09 -2.65
N GLY A 49 -6.65 -0.52 -2.59
CA GLY A 49 -7.79 -0.24 -3.46
C GLY A 49 -7.41 -0.26 -4.95
N GLY A 50 -7.52 0.88 -5.63
CA GLY A 50 -7.19 1.04 -7.06
C GLY A 50 -5.77 1.55 -7.36
N GLN A 51 -4.96 1.82 -6.34
CA GLN A 51 -3.60 2.33 -6.52
C GLN A 51 -2.72 1.30 -7.23
N SER A 52 -1.70 1.80 -7.94
CA SER A 52 -0.64 0.92 -8.44
C SER A 52 0.16 0.31 -7.28
N GLU A 53 0.90 -0.75 -7.56
CA GLU A 53 1.73 -1.39 -6.54
C GLU A 53 2.70 -0.38 -5.93
N GLU A 54 3.37 0.41 -6.78
CA GLU A 54 4.38 1.38 -6.35
C GLU A 54 3.78 2.57 -5.60
N GLU A 55 2.64 3.08 -6.07
CA GLU A 55 1.94 4.19 -5.42
C GLU A 55 1.50 3.82 -3.99
N ALA A 56 0.96 2.61 -3.80
CA ALA A 56 0.56 2.12 -2.49
C ALA A 56 1.77 1.98 -1.53
N THR A 57 2.93 1.56 -2.04
CA THR A 57 4.16 1.46 -1.24
C THR A 57 4.72 2.84 -0.88
N LEU A 58 4.75 3.78 -1.82
CA LEU A 58 5.22 5.15 -1.59
C LEU A 58 4.33 5.88 -0.59
N ASN A 59 3.02 5.74 -0.68
CA ASN A 59 2.07 6.36 0.24
C ASN A 59 2.22 5.81 1.67
N LEU A 60 2.37 4.49 1.82
CA LEU A 60 2.64 3.86 3.12
C LEU A 60 3.96 4.34 3.73
N ASN A 61 5.00 4.43 2.89
CA ASN A 61 6.30 4.90 3.32
C ASN A 61 6.25 6.36 3.80
N ALA A 62 5.58 7.23 3.04
CA ALA A 62 5.42 8.63 3.39
C ALA A 62 4.74 8.80 4.76
N MET A 63 3.65 8.06 5.03
CA MET A 63 3.00 8.06 6.35
C MET A 63 3.94 7.68 7.48
N ASN A 64 4.75 6.64 7.29
CA ASN A 64 5.68 6.16 8.31
C ASN A 64 6.87 7.11 8.51
N GLN A 65 7.28 7.86 7.48
CA GLN A 65 8.34 8.87 7.56
C GLN A 65 7.93 10.16 8.31
N LEU A 66 6.64 10.49 8.37
CA LEU A 66 6.15 11.68 9.08
C LEU A 66 6.62 11.71 10.54
N LYS A 67 7.20 12.83 10.96
CA LYS A 67 7.68 13.07 12.33
C LYS A 67 6.55 13.55 13.25
N ILE A 68 5.47 12.77 13.29
CA ILE A 68 4.28 13.01 14.12
C ILE A 68 4.09 11.80 15.04
N LYS A 69 3.65 12.01 16.28
CA LYS A 69 3.34 10.92 17.21
C LYS A 69 2.17 10.11 16.67
N LYS A 70 2.45 8.86 16.29
CA LYS A 70 1.48 7.88 15.81
C LYS A 70 1.40 6.77 16.86
N PRO A 71 0.33 6.69 17.67
CA PRO A 71 0.22 5.67 18.72
C PRO A 71 -0.10 4.27 18.16
N TRP A 72 -0.32 4.15 16.85
CA TRP A 72 -0.62 2.91 16.13
C TRP A 72 0.54 2.48 15.26
N VAL A 73 0.64 1.17 15.04
CA VAL A 73 1.41 0.63 13.91
C VAL A 73 0.65 0.91 12.61
N LEU A 74 1.32 1.48 11.61
CA LEU A 74 0.75 1.68 10.27
C LEU A 74 1.38 0.69 9.30
N THR A 75 0.58 -0.26 8.80
CA THR A 75 1.06 -1.33 7.91
C THR A 75 0.08 -1.58 6.76
N PHE A 76 0.33 -2.58 5.92
CA PHE A 76 -0.43 -2.86 4.71
C PHE A 76 -1.28 -4.13 4.84
N SER A 77 -2.44 -4.12 4.16
CA SER A 77 -3.27 -5.29 3.86
C SER A 77 -3.61 -5.24 2.37
N TYR A 78 -2.64 -5.60 1.52
CA TYR A 78 -2.73 -5.43 0.08
C TYR A 78 -3.06 -6.75 -0.64
N GLY A 79 -4.13 -6.73 -1.44
CA GLY A 79 -4.41 -7.78 -2.43
C GLY A 79 -3.72 -7.47 -3.76
N ARG A 80 -4.38 -6.66 -4.60
CA ARG A 80 -3.89 -6.31 -5.94
C ARG A 80 -2.50 -5.69 -5.93
N ALA A 81 -2.20 -4.78 -5.00
CA ALA A 81 -0.89 -4.10 -4.95
C ALA A 81 0.29 -5.02 -4.56
N LEU A 82 0.01 -6.27 -4.16
CA LEU A 82 1.01 -7.28 -3.86
C LEU A 82 1.10 -8.35 -4.97
N GLN A 83 -0.03 -8.65 -5.63
CA GLN A 83 -0.16 -9.79 -6.53
C GLN A 83 -0.13 -9.42 -8.01
N ALA A 84 -0.38 -8.17 -8.41
CA ALA A 84 -0.57 -7.82 -9.82
C ALA A 84 0.66 -8.14 -10.69
N SER A 85 1.86 -7.75 -10.25
CA SER A 85 3.09 -8.08 -10.99
C SER A 85 3.42 -9.58 -10.93
N CYS A 86 3.12 -10.24 -9.81
CA CYS A 86 3.28 -11.69 -9.68
C CYS A 86 2.40 -12.44 -10.68
N MET A 87 1.11 -12.10 -10.77
CA MET A 87 0.17 -12.70 -11.71
C MET A 87 0.54 -12.43 -13.17
N ALA A 88 0.95 -11.19 -13.48
CA ALA A 88 1.41 -10.81 -14.81
C ALA A 88 2.67 -11.58 -15.26
N LYS A 89 3.52 -11.95 -14.30
CA LYS A 89 4.72 -12.76 -14.53
C LYS A 89 4.41 -14.24 -14.63
N TRP A 90 3.48 -14.75 -13.82
CA TRP A 90 3.09 -16.16 -13.81
C TRP A 90 2.35 -16.57 -15.10
N ARG A 91 1.34 -15.79 -15.51
CA ARG A 91 0.48 -16.06 -16.69
C ARG A 91 -0.21 -17.43 -16.70
N GLY A 92 -0.26 -18.14 -15.57
CA GLY A 92 -0.80 -19.50 -15.50
C GLY A 92 0.16 -20.58 -16.02
N GLU A 93 1.42 -20.25 -16.26
CA GLU A 93 2.44 -21.20 -16.73
C GLU A 93 3.33 -21.68 -15.57
N ASP A 94 3.39 -22.99 -15.36
CA ASP A 94 4.16 -23.59 -14.25
C ASP A 94 5.67 -23.31 -14.35
N SER A 95 6.18 -23.13 -15.56
CA SER A 95 7.57 -22.71 -15.81
C SER A 95 7.92 -21.37 -15.17
N ASN A 96 6.94 -20.48 -15.01
CA ASN A 96 7.14 -19.11 -14.52
C ASN A 96 6.94 -18.99 -13.01
N VAL A 97 6.58 -20.07 -12.30
CA VAL A 97 6.26 -20.02 -10.86
C VAL A 97 7.39 -19.43 -10.02
N LYS A 98 8.64 -19.85 -10.26
CA LYS A 98 9.80 -19.34 -9.52
C LYS A 98 10.02 -17.84 -9.75
N GLU A 99 9.86 -17.39 -10.99
CA GLU A 99 10.03 -15.97 -11.34
C GLU A 99 8.89 -15.12 -10.76
N ALA A 100 7.66 -15.63 -10.79
CA ALA A 100 6.51 -14.97 -10.18
C ALA A 100 6.65 -14.85 -8.65
N GLN A 101 7.10 -15.91 -7.98
CA GLN A 101 7.40 -15.89 -6.54
C GLN A 101 8.50 -14.88 -6.19
N ALA A 102 9.53 -14.73 -7.04
CA ALA A 102 10.57 -13.72 -6.83
C ALA A 102 10.00 -12.30 -6.89
N VAL A 103 9.09 -12.03 -7.83
CA VAL A 103 8.38 -10.74 -7.93
C VAL A 103 7.50 -10.49 -6.71
N LEU A 104 6.74 -11.49 -6.25
CA LEU A 104 5.93 -11.40 -5.03
C LEU A 104 6.79 -11.05 -3.81
N LEU A 105 7.94 -11.71 -3.67
CA LEU A 105 8.87 -11.46 -2.57
C LEU A 105 9.46 -10.05 -2.63
N GLN A 106 9.77 -9.55 -3.82
CA GLN A 106 10.22 -8.17 -4.01
C GLN A 106 9.15 -7.18 -3.52
N ARG A 107 7.88 -7.36 -3.92
CA ARG A 107 6.78 -6.49 -3.47
C ARG A 107 6.53 -6.59 -1.97
N ALA A 108 6.61 -7.79 -1.39
CA ALA A 108 6.50 -7.98 0.05
C ALA A 108 7.62 -7.26 0.82
N LYS A 109 8.86 -7.31 0.33
CA LYS A 109 10.01 -6.58 0.88
C LYS A 109 9.84 -5.07 0.77
N ALA A 110 9.40 -4.58 -0.40
CA ALA A 110 9.14 -3.16 -0.62
C ALA A 110 8.11 -2.61 0.39
N ASN A 111 6.98 -3.31 0.55
CA ASN A 111 5.93 -2.93 1.50
C ASN A 111 6.38 -3.06 2.97
N SER A 112 7.19 -4.07 3.30
CA SER A 112 7.80 -4.21 4.63
C SER A 112 8.72 -3.03 4.96
N MET A 113 9.56 -2.59 4.01
CA MET A 113 10.41 -1.41 4.17
C MET A 113 9.59 -0.12 4.27
N ALA A 114 8.49 -0.02 3.54
CA ALA A 114 7.56 1.12 3.61
C ALA A 114 6.85 1.20 4.97
N ALA A 115 6.48 0.07 5.57
CA ALA A 115 5.93 0.03 6.93
C ALA A 115 6.95 0.55 7.98
N LEU A 116 8.25 0.44 7.70
CA LEU A 116 9.32 1.00 8.53
C LEU A 116 9.69 2.45 8.18
N GLY A 117 9.09 3.03 7.14
CA GLY A 117 9.47 4.36 6.61
C GLY A 117 10.87 4.41 5.97
N LYS A 118 11.40 3.24 5.56
CA LYS A 118 12.76 3.08 5.02
C LYS A 118 12.77 2.73 3.53
N TYR A 119 11.64 2.79 2.86
CA TYR A 119 11.57 2.52 1.44
C TYR A 119 12.05 3.74 0.65
N SER A 120 12.96 3.51 -0.30
CA SER A 120 13.59 4.55 -1.12
C SER A 120 13.14 4.53 -2.58
N GLY A 121 12.07 3.77 -2.90
CA GLY A 121 11.65 3.51 -4.28
C GLY A 121 12.36 2.30 -4.90
N ASP A 122 11.65 1.59 -5.77
CA ASP A 122 12.20 0.45 -6.51
C ASP A 122 12.87 0.98 -7.79
N ALA A 123 14.19 0.91 -7.89
CA ALA A 123 14.88 1.06 -9.18
C ALA A 123 14.57 -0.12 -10.14
N SER A 124 14.01 -1.20 -9.59
CA SER A 124 13.74 -2.50 -10.22
C SER A 124 12.25 -2.77 -10.46
N GLY A 125 11.37 -1.80 -10.21
CA GLY A 125 9.93 -1.92 -10.44
C GLY A 125 9.64 -1.95 -11.94
N GLY A 126 9.62 -3.14 -12.54
CA GLY A 126 9.19 -3.32 -13.93
C GLY A 126 7.84 -2.64 -14.18
N GLY A 127 7.59 -2.15 -15.40
CA GLY A 127 6.46 -1.27 -15.73
C GLY A 127 5.04 -1.80 -15.43
N ALA A 128 4.88 -3.01 -14.88
CA ALA A 128 3.64 -3.50 -14.29
C ALA A 128 3.35 -2.89 -12.91
N ALA A 129 4.37 -2.62 -12.08
CA ALA A 129 4.20 -2.09 -10.72
C ALA A 129 3.63 -0.66 -10.69
N SER A 130 3.84 0.10 -11.76
CA SER A 130 3.35 1.49 -11.90
C SER A 130 1.96 1.60 -12.52
N LYS A 131 1.37 0.49 -13.02
CA LYS A 131 0.04 0.51 -13.64
C LYS A 131 -1.05 0.63 -12.59
N SER A 132 -2.05 1.47 -12.87
CA SER A 132 -3.27 1.54 -12.05
C SER A 132 -3.93 0.16 -12.00
N LEU A 133 -4.35 -0.26 -10.80
CA LEU A 133 -5.01 -1.54 -10.56
C LEU A 133 -6.52 -1.37 -10.37
N PHE A 134 -7.05 -0.20 -10.72
CA PHE A 134 -8.47 0.08 -10.71
C PHE A 134 -9.17 -0.68 -11.85
N VAL A 135 -10.22 -1.42 -11.51
CA VAL A 135 -11.12 -2.08 -12.45
C VAL A 135 -12.52 -1.55 -12.17
N ALA A 136 -13.13 -0.88 -13.14
CA ALA A 136 -14.51 -0.40 -13.02
C ALA A 136 -15.48 -1.60 -12.98
N ASN A 137 -16.50 -1.53 -12.11
CA ASN A 137 -17.56 -2.54 -11.95
C ASN A 137 -17.10 -3.95 -11.51
N HIS A 138 -16.21 -4.03 -10.51
CA HIS A 138 -15.91 -5.30 -9.88
C HIS A 138 -17.08 -5.74 -8.97
N ALA A 139 -17.95 -6.62 -9.47
CA ALA A 139 -18.87 -7.37 -8.63
C ALA A 139 -18.07 -8.42 -7.84
N TYR A 140 -18.37 -8.56 -6.54
CA TYR A 140 -17.87 -9.63 -5.69
C TYR A 140 -18.78 -10.86 -5.82
#